data_AF-A0A9J6PP74-F1
#
_entry.id   AF-A0A9J6PP74-F1
#
_cell.length_a   1.000
_cell.length_b   1.000
_cell.length_c   1.000
_cell.angle_alpha   90.00
_cell.angle_beta   90.00
_cell.angle_gamma   90.00
#
_symmetry.space_group_name_H-M   'P 1'
#
loop_
_entity.id
_entity.type
_entity.pdbx_description
1 polymer ?
#
loop_
_entity_poly.entity_id
_entity_poly.type
_entity_poly.pdbx_seq_one_letter_code
_entity_poly.pdbx_strand_id
1 'polypeptide(L)'
;MKLLPIILVVTTLALTACSSDYQGKECVGRVQSLSGQPLGQTQALVIDRYSSFTVTTAERSINSGPLQTTNRRLYLPSAVTREGYLAQRLSDNSFCLIDSPKNQMVTYICH
;
A
#
# COMPACT_ATOMS: atom_id res chain seq x y z
N MET A 1 45.17 15.65 2.08
CA MET A 1 43.88 16.17 1.58
C MET A 1 43.19 15.19 0.59
N LYS A 2 42.94 13.94 0.99
CA LYS A 2 42.31 12.91 0.11
C LYS A 2 41.06 12.24 0.73
N LEU A 3 40.59 12.72 1.89
CA LEU A 3 39.46 12.14 2.64
C LEU A 3 38.09 12.64 2.14
N LEU A 4 38.02 13.87 1.62
CA LEU A 4 36.78 14.45 1.09
C LEU A 4 36.11 13.63 -0.03
N PRO A 5 36.82 13.11 -1.05
CA PRO A 5 36.19 12.31 -2.09
C PRO A 5 35.72 10.94 -1.57
N ILE A 6 36.41 10.37 -0.58
CA ILE A 6 36.06 9.07 0.00
C ILE A 6 34.76 9.20 0.82
N ILE A 7 34.63 10.26 1.62
CA ILE A 7 33.41 10.53 2.40
C ILE A 7 32.21 10.76 1.48
N LEU A 8 32.40 11.47 0.37
CA LEU A 8 31.34 11.72 -0.62
C LEU A 8 30.86 10.42 -1.28
N VAL A 9 31.79 9.54 -1.67
CA VAL A 9 31.46 8.24 -2.27
C VAL A 9 30.76 7.34 -1.26
N VAL A 10 31.21 7.29 -0.01
CA VAL A 10 30.58 6.46 1.02
C VAL A 10 29.16 6.95 1.35
N THR A 11 28.95 8.28 1.39
CA THR A 11 27.61 8.84 1.63
C THR A 11 26.66 8.59 0.47
N THR A 12 27.11 8.68 -0.79
CA THR A 12 26.24 8.36 -1.93
C THR A 12 25.89 6.87 -2.02
N LEU A 13 26.84 5.96 -1.74
CA LEU A 13 26.54 4.51 -1.69
C LEU A 13 25.60 4.14 -0.54
N ALA A 14 25.71 4.80 0.62
CA ALA A 14 24.82 4.56 1.75
C ALA A 14 23.37 4.99 1.45
N LEU A 15 23.17 6.07 0.67
CA LEU A 15 21.85 6.56 0.28
C LEU A 15 21.15 5.62 -0.72
N THR A 16 21.89 4.98 -1.62
CA THR A 16 21.30 4.02 -2.59
C THR A 16 20.89 2.70 -1.95
N ALA A 17 21.54 2.29 -0.85
CA ALA A 17 21.22 1.04 -0.16
C ALA A 17 19.87 1.04 0.58
N CYS A 18 19.25 2.22 0.78
CA CYS A 18 17.91 2.35 1.34
C CYS A 18 16.79 2.25 0.30
N SER A 19 17.13 2.18 -1.00
CA SER A 19 16.14 1.96 -2.05
C SER A 19 15.85 0.46 -2.17
N SER A 20 15.04 -0.08 -1.26
CA SER A 20 14.50 -1.42 -1.40
C SER A 20 13.52 -1.44 -2.57
N ASP A 21 13.79 -2.24 -3.60
CA ASP A 21 12.80 -2.52 -4.65
C ASP A 21 11.62 -3.27 -4.03
N TYR A 22 10.48 -2.59 -3.91
CA TYR A 22 9.24 -3.21 -3.46
C TYR A 22 8.64 -4.00 -4.63
N GLN A 23 8.69 -5.33 -4.55
CA GLN A 23 8.06 -6.19 -5.54
C GLN A 23 6.54 -6.20 -5.35
N GLY A 24 5.82 -5.99 -6.45
CA GLY A 24 4.37 -6.13 -6.46
C GLY A 24 3.95 -7.60 -6.33
N LYS A 25 2.87 -7.86 -5.59
CA LYS A 25 2.25 -9.18 -5.48
C LYS A 25 0.90 -9.18 -6.17
N GLU A 26 0.58 -10.25 -6.89
CA GLU A 26 -0.77 -10.47 -7.41
C GLU A 26 -1.70 -10.87 -6.26
N CYS A 27 -2.83 -10.19 -6.15
CA CYS A 27 -3.76 -10.34 -5.03
C CYS A 27 -5.20 -10.46 -5.56
N VAL A 28 -5.98 -11.30 -4.89
CA VAL A 28 -7.42 -11.45 -5.19
C VAL A 28 -8.19 -10.48 -4.32
N GLY A 29 -8.91 -9.56 -4.94
CA GLY A 29 -9.80 -8.60 -4.30
C GLY A 29 -11.20 -9.16 -4.14
N ARG A 30 -11.68 -9.32 -2.90
CA ARG A 30 -13.08 -9.66 -2.61
C ARG A 30 -13.90 -8.37 -2.54
N VAL A 31 -14.85 -8.19 -3.45
CA VAL A 31 -15.73 -7.02 -3.49
C VAL A 31 -16.98 -7.30 -2.68
N GLN A 32 -17.27 -6.44 -1.72
CA GLN A 32 -18.46 -6.54 -0.86
C GLN A 32 -19.13 -5.18 -0.70
N SER A 33 -20.42 -5.16 -0.37
CA SER A 33 -21.05 -3.95 0.14
C SER A 33 -20.46 -3.56 1.50
N LEU A 34 -20.71 -2.34 1.98
CA LEU A 34 -20.31 -1.97 3.35
C LEU A 34 -21.04 -2.78 4.43
N SER A 35 -22.21 -3.35 4.09
CA SER A 35 -22.96 -4.29 4.93
C SER A 35 -22.45 -5.74 4.83
N GLY A 36 -21.42 -6.01 4.01
CA GLY A 36 -20.80 -7.33 3.88
C GLY A 36 -21.39 -8.24 2.81
N GLN A 37 -22.41 -7.80 2.06
CA GLN A 37 -22.99 -8.58 0.96
C GLN A 37 -21.93 -8.78 -0.12
N PRO A 38 -21.68 -10.02 -0.60
CA PRO A 38 -20.72 -10.26 -1.68
C PRO A 38 -21.22 -9.67 -2.99
N LEU A 39 -20.36 -8.93 -3.69
CA LEU A 39 -20.66 -8.31 -4.98
C LEU A 39 -19.79 -8.86 -6.12
N GLY A 40 -18.70 -9.55 -5.79
CA GLY A 40 -17.84 -10.21 -6.78
C GLY A 40 -16.38 -10.31 -6.35
N GLN A 41 -15.52 -10.52 -7.33
CA GLN A 41 -14.07 -10.56 -7.15
C GLN A 41 -13.37 -9.73 -8.23
N THR A 42 -12.16 -9.28 -7.93
CA THR A 42 -11.27 -8.57 -8.86
C THR A 42 -9.83 -9.02 -8.62
N GLN A 43 -8.92 -8.64 -9.52
CA GLN A 43 -7.49 -8.92 -9.42
C GLN A 43 -6.74 -7.59 -9.37
N ALA A 44 -5.67 -7.56 -8.57
CA ALA A 44 -4.81 -6.40 -8.50
C ALA A 44 -3.36 -6.78 -8.20
N LEU A 45 -2.46 -6.00 -8.76
CA LEU A 45 -1.08 -5.93 -8.31
C LEU A 45 -1.01 -4.99 -7.11
N VAL A 46 -0.52 -5.48 -5.97
CA VAL A 46 -0.30 -4.67 -4.77
C VAL A 46 1.18 -4.49 -4.52
N ILE A 47 1.62 -3.23 -4.46
CA ILE A 47 2.97 -2.86 -4.04
C ILE A 47 2.88 -2.30 -2.62
N ASP A 48 3.31 -3.09 -1.64
CA ASP A 48 3.35 -2.67 -0.23
C ASP A 48 4.69 -1.98 0.07
N ARG A 49 4.65 -0.79 0.66
CA ARG A 49 5.82 -0.05 1.16
C ARG A 49 5.72 0.10 2.67
N TYR A 50 6.80 0.47 3.35
CA TYR A 50 6.76 0.61 4.81
C TYR A 50 5.59 1.47 5.33
N SER A 51 5.40 2.68 4.78
CA SER A 51 4.41 3.66 5.25
C SER A 51 3.25 3.93 4.27
N SER A 52 3.16 3.18 3.17
CA SER A 52 2.10 3.33 2.16
C SER A 52 1.95 2.05 1.34
N PHE A 53 0.88 1.92 0.57
CA PHE A 53 0.75 0.85 -0.42
C PHE A 53 0.07 1.38 -1.68
N THR A 54 0.22 0.64 -2.78
CA THR A 54 -0.43 0.94 -4.05
C THR A 54 -1.17 -0.30 -4.52
N VAL A 55 -2.42 -0.13 -4.93
CA VAL A 55 -3.25 -1.17 -5.54
C VAL A 55 -3.49 -0.79 -6.99
N THR A 56 -3.08 -1.66 -7.92
CA THR A 56 -3.26 -1.45 -9.35
C THR A 56 -4.14 -2.55 -9.93
N THR A 57 -5.31 -2.18 -10.43
CA THR A 57 -6.21 -3.06 -11.20
C THR A 57 -6.07 -2.76 -12.69
N ALA A 58 -6.80 -3.48 -13.54
CA ALA A 58 -6.87 -3.18 -14.98
C ALA A 58 -7.43 -1.77 -15.28
N GLU A 59 -8.24 -1.21 -14.38
CA GLU A 59 -8.94 0.07 -14.61
C GLU A 59 -8.20 1.27 -14.01
N ARG A 60 -7.42 1.06 -12.94
CA ARG A 60 -6.88 2.17 -12.15
C ARG A 60 -5.74 1.76 -11.22
N SER A 61 -4.98 2.76 -10.78
CA SER A 61 -3.97 2.63 -9.73
C SER A 61 -4.31 3.58 -8.59
N ILE A 62 -4.46 3.05 -7.37
CA ILE A 62 -4.82 3.80 -6.17
C ILE A 62 -3.66 3.73 -5.18
N ASN A 63 -3.14 4.90 -4.81
CA ASN A 63 -2.11 5.03 -3.78
C ASN A 63 -2.78 5.37 -2.43
N SER A 64 -2.45 4.63 -1.37
CA SER A 64 -2.99 4.89 -0.03
C SER A 64 -2.64 6.29 0.48
N GLY A 65 -1.54 6.88 0.01
CA GLY A 65 -0.85 7.97 0.69
C GLY A 65 -0.14 7.49 1.95
N PRO A 66 0.47 8.41 2.72
CA PRO A 66 1.10 8.10 3.99
C PRO A 66 0.05 7.58 4.99
N LEU A 67 0.24 6.36 5.49
CA LEU A 67 -0.61 5.80 6.53
C LEU A 67 -0.42 6.57 7.84
N GLN A 68 -1.51 6.84 8.55
CA GLN A 68 -1.51 7.61 9.80
C GLN A 68 -0.66 6.97 10.91
N THR A 69 -0.45 5.66 10.85
CA THR A 69 0.46 4.94 11.73
C THR A 69 1.09 3.77 11.00
N THR A 70 2.29 3.36 11.42
CA THR A 70 2.88 2.05 11.09
C THR A 70 2.86 1.10 12.28
N ASN A 71 2.51 1.58 13.49
CA ASN A 71 2.44 0.77 14.70
C ASN A 71 1.09 0.05 14.80
N ARG A 72 1.08 -1.18 14.28
CA ARG A 72 -0.10 -2.05 14.23
C ARG A 72 -0.58 -2.58 15.59
N ARG A 73 0.21 -2.40 16.66
CA ARG A 73 -0.21 -2.82 18.02
C ARG A 73 -1.21 -1.86 18.64
N LEU A 74 -1.23 -0.62 18.19
CA LEU A 74 -2.06 0.45 18.76
C LEU A 74 -3.24 0.79 17.87
N TYR A 75 -3.03 0.86 16.56
CA TYR A 75 -4.05 1.27 15.60
C TYR A 75 -3.90 0.53 14.26
N LEU A 76 -5.00 0.45 13.53
CA LEU A 76 -5.02 -0.03 12.15
C LEU A 76 -4.38 1.04 11.23
N PRO A 77 -3.31 0.72 10.49
CA PRO A 77 -2.73 1.67 9.53
C PRO A 77 -3.74 2.02 8.43
N SER A 78 -4.08 3.30 8.33
CA SER A 78 -5.05 3.77 7.35
C SER A 78 -4.74 5.17 6.85
N ALA A 79 -5.28 5.52 5.68
CA ALA A 79 -5.24 6.87 5.12
C ALA A 79 -6.44 7.10 4.19
N VAL A 80 -6.79 8.36 3.97
CA VAL A 80 -7.76 8.75 2.94
C VAL A 80 -6.98 9.06 1.67
N THR A 81 -7.30 8.37 0.57
CA THR A 81 -6.61 8.55 -0.70
C THR A 81 -7.06 9.83 -1.40
N ARG A 82 -6.32 10.27 -2.42
CA ARG A 82 -6.67 11.43 -3.23
C ARG A 82 -8.04 11.28 -3.90
N GLU A 83 -8.39 10.06 -4.28
CA GLU A 83 -9.64 9.70 -4.94
C GLU A 83 -10.81 9.49 -3.96
N GLY A 84 -10.56 9.62 -2.65
CA GLY A 84 -11.60 9.55 -1.61
C GLY A 84 -11.83 8.17 -1.00
N TYR A 85 -10.97 7.18 -1.26
CA TYR A 85 -11.07 5.88 -0.58
C TYR A 85 -10.55 5.99 0.84
N LEU A 86 -11.14 5.25 1.78
CA LEU A 86 -10.45 4.88 3.01
C LEU A 86 -9.61 3.63 2.71
N ALA A 87 -8.30 3.82 2.66
CA ALA A 87 -7.31 2.77 2.44
C ALA A 87 -6.80 2.25 3.79
N GLN A 88 -6.78 0.93 3.99
CA GLN A 88 -6.35 0.30 5.23
C GLN A 88 -5.41 -0.88 4.96
N ARG A 89 -4.34 -1.00 5.74
CA ARG A 89 -3.48 -2.21 5.76
C ARG A 89 -3.94 -3.11 6.91
N LEU A 90 -4.63 -4.19 6.58
CA LEU A 90 -5.20 -5.13 7.56
C LEU A 90 -4.14 -6.10 8.10
N SER A 91 -3.19 -6.51 7.26
CA SER A 91 -2.04 -7.35 7.63
C SER A 91 -0.88 -7.12 6.65
N ASP A 92 0.18 -7.92 6.73
CA ASP A 92 1.29 -7.87 5.76
C ASP A 92 0.87 -8.31 4.34
N ASN A 93 -0.25 -9.04 4.23
CA ASN A 93 -0.72 -9.60 2.96
C ASN A 93 -2.19 -9.27 2.68
N SER A 94 -2.78 -8.32 3.42
CA SER A 94 -4.20 -7.97 3.28
C SER A 94 -4.41 -6.46 3.35
N PHE A 95 -5.08 -5.93 2.32
CA PHE A 95 -5.25 -4.49 2.08
C PHE A 95 -6.70 -4.21 1.71
N CYS A 96 -7.29 -3.18 2.29
CA CYS A 96 -8.69 -2.82 2.07
C CYS A 96 -8.79 -1.42 1.45
N LEU A 97 -9.64 -1.27 0.44
CA LEU A 97 -10.09 0.01 -0.10
C LEU A 97 -11.60 0.12 0.09
N ILE A 98 -12.04 1.16 0.81
CA ILE A 98 -13.45 1.42 1.08
C ILE A 98 -13.90 2.66 0.30
N ASP A 99 -14.92 2.49 -0.53
CA ASP A 99 -15.61 3.53 -1.29
C ASP A 99 -17.01 3.72 -0.71
N SER A 100 -17.12 4.65 0.25
CA SER A 100 -18.39 4.91 0.95
C SER A 100 -19.50 5.40 0.00
N PRO A 101 -19.25 6.36 -0.91
CA PRO A 101 -20.26 6.80 -1.89
C PRO A 101 -20.83 5.66 -2.76
N LYS A 102 -20.02 4.64 -3.09
CA LYS A 102 -20.49 3.48 -3.86
C LYS A 102 -21.06 2.34 -3.01
N ASN A 103 -21.09 2.48 -1.69
CA ASN A 103 -21.42 1.40 -0.76
C ASN A 103 -20.59 0.13 -1.03
N GLN A 104 -19.28 0.28 -1.24
CA GLN A 104 -18.39 -0.83 -1.61
C GLN A 104 -17.11 -0.84 -0.78
N MET A 105 -16.62 -2.04 -0.49
CA MET A 105 -15.27 -2.28 -0.03
C MET A 105 -14.64 -3.42 -0.82
N VAL A 106 -13.33 -3.33 -1.03
CA VAL A 106 -12.55 -4.40 -1.66
C VAL A 106 -11.39 -4.77 -0.75
N THR A 107 -11.36 -6.03 -0.33
CA THR A 107 -10.24 -6.59 0.45
C THR A 107 -9.38 -7.44 -0.46
N TYR A 108 -8.17 -6.97 -0.74
CA TYR A 108 -7.15 -7.66 -1.52
C TYR A 108 -6.32 -8.56 -0.60
N ILE A 109 -6.27 -9.85 -0.93
CA ILE A 109 -5.50 -10.87 -0.20
C ILE A 109 -4.41 -11.38 -1.15
N CYS A 110 -3.15 -11.27 -0.71
CA CYS A 110 -1.97 -11.63 -1.48
C CYS A 110 -1.40 -12.96 -0.95
N HIS A 111 -0.90 -13.82 -1.85
CA HIS A 111 -0.30 -15.12 -1.52
C HIS A 111 1.19 -15.13 -1.85
#